data_AF-A0A845LQZ2-F1
#
_entry.id   AF-A0A845LQZ2-F1
#
_cell.length_a   1.000
_cell.length_b   1.000
_cell.length_c   1.000
_cell.angle_alpha   90.00
_cell.angle_beta   90.00
_cell.angle_gamma   90.00
#
_symmetry.space_group_name_H-M   'P 1'
#
loop_
_entity.id
_entity.type
_entity.pdbx_description
1 polymer ?
#
loop_
_entity_poly.entity_id
_entity_poly.type
_entity_poly.pdbx_seq_one_letter_code
_entity_poly.pdbx_strand_id
1 'polypeptide(L)'
;MRFMHYLYEDYAYLRTLTASFRKWSRLYGYDEIDPPAIEDWSRYQDLPPALTKRLVKLIEPSGAIGCLKIDNTMSCASMTLKLPEGTPLRRISYNSKVFRYSQGGGIDEILQLGCENYADLGPAGDVEVIRLALDVLETVGIPISDLRFEIGNSSFFRAISEMVELSPEAVETMMNLIEEKRLTALSAFLEGSELPEDESLFLSQLPGLFGDFKAVFTKASSTRFGDACQAELSALKSLYKLLENLGLTKIQLDLSQGGNEFRYYSGNIYRIFSQRTGKALVTGGRYDGMNGVEVACGISFNTANVVEWMKTMHTPLNVPAQFDYAVLCDTDDPGDALQIAAALRDRDYSVVLVKLRTSISDTFEQPECKSAKFVLSVEGEDAVVFDQRMNESRRSNVQKLLNQLEINGKRRSQIHETT
;
A
#
# COMPACT_ATOMS: atom_id res chain seq x y z
N MET A 1 -24.21 -7.42 -4.99
CA MET A 1 -22.73 -7.52 -4.98
C MET A 1 -22.22 -6.25 -5.63
N ARG A 2 -21.48 -5.39 -4.92
CA ARG A 2 -20.90 -4.17 -5.51
C ARG A 2 -19.46 -4.49 -5.88
N PHE A 3 -19.25 -4.88 -7.12
CA PHE A 3 -17.90 -4.97 -7.65
C PHE A 3 -17.45 -3.55 -7.98
N MET A 4 -16.30 -3.14 -7.46
CA MET A 4 -15.66 -1.93 -7.95
C MET A 4 -15.11 -2.26 -9.34
N HIS A 5 -15.93 -2.01 -10.37
CA HIS A 5 -15.47 -2.06 -11.74
C HIS A 5 -14.58 -0.84 -11.97
N TYR A 6 -13.27 -1.02 -11.82
CA TYR A 6 -12.32 -0.07 -12.36
C TYR A 6 -12.62 0.09 -13.86
N LEU A 7 -12.90 1.32 -14.31
CA LEU A 7 -12.97 1.61 -15.74
C LEU A 7 -11.57 1.42 -16.35
N TYR A 8 -11.48 1.24 -17.68
CA TYR A 8 -10.19 1.00 -18.34
C TYR A 8 -9.12 2.05 -18.00
N GLU A 9 -9.53 3.32 -17.86
CA GLU A 9 -8.65 4.42 -17.44
C GLU A 9 -8.16 4.27 -16.00
N ASP A 10 -9.02 3.78 -15.09
CA ASP A 10 -8.65 3.54 -13.69
C ASP A 10 -7.59 2.42 -13.58
N TYR A 11 -7.63 1.44 -14.48
CA TYR A 11 -6.61 0.41 -14.56
C TYR A 11 -5.25 0.96 -14.95
N ALA A 12 -5.16 2.04 -15.73
CA ALA A 12 -3.87 2.64 -16.07
C ALA A 12 -3.22 3.31 -14.85
N TYR A 13 -3.99 4.03 -14.04
CA TYR A 13 -3.55 4.58 -12.76
C TYR A 13 -3.16 3.46 -11.78
N LEU A 14 -3.98 2.42 -11.67
CA LEU A 14 -3.70 1.29 -10.80
C LEU A 14 -2.42 0.55 -11.21
N ARG A 15 -2.22 0.28 -12.51
CA ARG A 15 -0.97 -0.32 -13.02
C ARG A 15 0.25 0.53 -12.69
N THR A 16 0.13 1.86 -12.80
CA THR A 16 1.20 2.80 -12.46
C THR A 16 1.55 2.74 -10.98
N LEU A 17 0.53 2.71 -10.10
CA LEU A 17 0.71 2.54 -8.66
C LEU A 17 1.32 1.19 -8.31
N THR A 18 0.80 0.08 -8.85
CA THR A 18 1.35 -1.27 -8.62
C THR A 18 2.79 -1.37 -9.11
N ALA A 19 3.13 -0.81 -10.27
CA ALA A 19 4.51 -0.82 -10.78
C ALA A 19 5.46 -0.01 -9.89
N SER A 20 5.02 1.16 -9.42
CA SER A 20 5.75 1.96 -8.44
C SER A 20 5.99 1.18 -7.15
N PHE A 21 4.93 0.60 -6.59
CA PHE A 21 4.98 -0.21 -5.38
C PHE A 21 5.96 -1.38 -5.50
N ARG A 22 5.84 -2.20 -6.54
CA ARG A 22 6.73 -3.34 -6.79
C ARG A 22 8.18 -2.95 -6.96
N LYS A 23 8.45 -1.84 -7.66
CA LYS A 23 9.80 -1.30 -7.82
C LYS A 23 10.40 -0.99 -6.44
N TRP A 24 9.69 -0.23 -5.62
CA TRP A 24 10.20 0.22 -4.33
C TRP A 24 10.25 -0.90 -3.30
N SER A 25 9.22 -1.74 -3.17
CA SER A 25 9.25 -2.88 -2.26
C SER A 25 10.48 -3.76 -2.49
N ARG A 26 10.79 -4.07 -3.76
CA ARG A 26 12.00 -4.80 -4.14
C ARG A 26 13.29 -4.06 -3.76
N LEU A 27 13.37 -2.75 -3.99
CA LEU A 27 14.56 -1.95 -3.64
C LEU A 27 14.82 -1.90 -2.13
N TYR A 28 13.78 -2.03 -1.31
CA TYR A 28 13.87 -2.17 0.14
C TYR A 28 14.03 -3.62 0.62
N GLY A 29 14.16 -4.59 -0.30
CA GLY A 29 14.39 -6.00 0.02
C GLY A 29 13.16 -6.73 0.55
N TYR A 30 11.95 -6.36 0.10
CA TYR A 30 10.72 -7.08 0.38
C TYR A 30 10.40 -8.05 -0.76
N ASP A 31 10.03 -9.28 -0.40
CA ASP A 31 9.59 -10.30 -1.35
C ASP A 31 8.07 -10.26 -1.52
N GLU A 32 7.60 -10.22 -2.77
CA GLU A 32 6.16 -10.26 -3.04
C GLU A 32 5.62 -11.68 -2.88
N ILE A 33 4.60 -11.84 -2.03
CA ILE A 33 3.85 -13.08 -1.86
C ILE A 33 2.40 -12.90 -2.28
N ASP A 34 1.70 -14.02 -2.49
CA ASP A 34 0.26 -14.05 -2.68
C ASP A 34 -0.42 -14.79 -1.50
N PRO A 35 -0.97 -14.06 -0.52
CA PRO A 35 -1.67 -14.67 0.59
C PRO A 35 -2.96 -15.36 0.14
N PRO A 36 -3.31 -16.54 0.68
CA PRO A 36 -4.48 -17.31 0.25
C PRO A 36 -5.77 -16.49 0.37
N ALA A 37 -6.63 -16.54 -0.64
CA ALA A 37 -7.90 -15.81 -0.62
C ALA A 37 -8.93 -16.42 0.35
N ILE A 38 -8.87 -17.74 0.56
CA ILE A 38 -9.74 -18.49 1.45
C ILE A 38 -8.91 -19.03 2.61
N GLU A 39 -9.39 -18.82 3.82
CA GLU A 39 -8.75 -19.26 5.06
C GLU A 39 -9.77 -19.89 6.00
N ASP A 40 -9.29 -20.69 6.95
CA ASP A 40 -10.12 -21.26 8.02
C ASP A 40 -10.73 -20.13 8.86
N TRP A 41 -12.05 -20.20 9.10
CA TRP A 41 -12.76 -19.17 9.87
C TRP A 41 -12.21 -18.99 11.29
N SER A 42 -11.68 -20.05 11.91
CA SER A 42 -11.13 -20.00 13.27
C SER A 42 -9.97 -19.00 13.42
N ARG A 43 -9.27 -18.66 12.32
CA ARG A 43 -8.23 -17.62 12.32
C ARG A 43 -8.74 -16.26 12.80
N TYR A 44 -10.02 -15.98 12.58
CA TYR A 44 -10.63 -14.68 12.81
C TYR A 44 -11.56 -14.65 14.03
N GLN A 45 -11.51 -15.69 14.87
CA GLN A 45 -12.40 -15.82 16.03
C GLN A 45 -12.14 -14.74 17.09
N ASP A 46 -10.89 -14.28 17.21
CA ASP A 46 -10.46 -13.28 18.19
C ASP A 46 -10.62 -11.84 17.69
N LEU A 47 -11.16 -11.65 16.47
CA LEU A 47 -11.49 -10.32 15.99
C LEU A 47 -12.64 -9.70 16.80
N PRO A 48 -12.64 -8.36 16.95
CA PRO A 48 -13.77 -7.64 17.54
C PRO A 48 -15.12 -8.06 16.91
N PRO A 49 -16.21 -8.20 17.70
CA PRO A 49 -17.50 -8.67 17.18
C PRO A 49 -18.03 -7.88 15.98
N ALA A 50 -17.73 -6.58 15.92
CA ALA A 50 -18.09 -5.70 14.81
C ALA A 50 -17.42 -6.13 13.48
N LEU A 51 -16.19 -6.65 13.54
CA LEU A 51 -15.48 -7.17 12.37
C LEU A 51 -15.89 -8.60 12.02
N THR A 52 -16.15 -9.45 13.02
CA THR A 52 -16.60 -10.83 12.78
C THR A 52 -17.91 -10.88 12.00
N LYS A 53 -18.79 -9.88 12.19
CA LYS A 53 -20.02 -9.68 11.39
C LYS A 53 -19.78 -9.32 9.93
N ARG A 54 -18.58 -8.84 9.59
CA ARG A 54 -18.19 -8.43 8.23
C ARG A 54 -17.48 -9.54 7.45
N LEU A 55 -17.14 -10.66 8.08
CA LEU A 55 -16.52 -11.81 7.40
C LEU A 55 -17.47 -12.42 6.36
N VAL A 56 -16.92 -12.75 5.19
CA VAL A 56 -17.64 -13.54 4.18
C VAL A 56 -17.34 -15.01 4.43
N LYS A 57 -18.29 -15.72 5.04
CA LYS A 57 -18.15 -17.14 5.36
C LYS A 57 -18.53 -18.02 4.18
N LEU A 58 -17.80 -19.11 4.02
CA LEU A 58 -18.00 -20.14 3.00
C LEU A 58 -18.25 -21.47 3.73
N ILE A 59 -19.25 -22.21 3.29
CA ILE A 59 -19.53 -23.55 3.82
C ILE A 59 -19.00 -24.55 2.81
N GLU A 60 -18.01 -25.33 3.20
CA GLU A 60 -17.47 -26.40 2.37
C GLU A 60 -18.45 -27.58 2.29
N PRO A 61 -18.38 -28.42 1.23
CA PRO A 61 -19.15 -29.67 1.17
C PRO A 61 -18.93 -30.61 2.36
N SER A 62 -17.76 -30.52 3.01
CA SER A 62 -17.41 -31.27 4.23
C SER A 62 -18.18 -30.81 5.47
N GLY A 63 -18.83 -29.64 5.42
CA GLY A 63 -19.39 -28.93 6.57
C GLY A 63 -18.38 -28.02 7.29
N ALA A 64 -17.10 -28.02 6.89
CA ALA A 64 -16.12 -27.08 7.41
C ALA A 64 -16.47 -25.64 6.99
N ILE A 65 -16.10 -24.67 7.83
CA ILE A 65 -16.36 -23.26 7.60
C ILE A 65 -15.06 -22.56 7.24
N GLY A 66 -14.94 -22.21 5.95
CA GLY A 66 -13.94 -21.28 5.47
C GLY A 66 -14.45 -19.84 5.51
N CYS A 67 -13.57 -18.90 5.20
CA CYS A 67 -13.94 -17.52 4.96
C CYS A 67 -12.99 -16.87 3.94
N LEU A 68 -13.49 -15.86 3.24
CA LEU A 68 -12.61 -15.00 2.45
C LEU A 68 -11.80 -14.12 3.40
N LYS A 69 -10.50 -13.96 3.12
CA LYS A 69 -9.61 -13.15 3.96
C LYS A 69 -10.09 -11.70 4.04
N ILE A 70 -10.13 -11.16 5.25
CA ILE A 70 -10.58 -9.77 5.53
C ILE A 70 -9.41 -8.78 5.64
N ASP A 71 -8.20 -9.29 5.86
CA ASP A 71 -6.98 -8.54 6.08
C ASP A 71 -5.77 -9.36 5.58
N ASN A 72 -4.80 -8.71 4.91
CA ASN A 72 -3.60 -9.39 4.42
C ASN A 72 -2.55 -9.64 5.52
N THR A 73 -2.47 -8.76 6.51
CA THR A 73 -1.48 -8.77 7.61
C THR A 73 -1.53 -10.07 8.40
N MET A 74 -2.74 -10.51 8.76
CA MET A 74 -2.93 -11.78 9.51
C MET A 74 -2.46 -12.99 8.69
N SER A 75 -2.75 -13.02 7.39
CA SER A 75 -2.28 -14.07 6.48
C SER A 75 -0.76 -14.06 6.34
N CYS A 76 -0.16 -12.87 6.16
CA CYS A 76 1.28 -12.68 6.04
C CYS A 76 2.02 -13.13 7.30
N ALA A 77 1.52 -12.81 8.48
CA ALA A 77 2.11 -13.23 9.74
C ALA A 77 2.14 -14.76 9.86
N SER A 78 1.01 -15.41 9.54
CA SER A 78 0.88 -16.87 9.53
C SER A 78 1.80 -17.55 8.51
N MET A 79 1.96 -16.97 7.32
CA MET A 79 2.88 -17.48 6.31
C MET A 79 4.33 -17.34 6.75
N THR A 80 4.69 -16.20 7.35
CA THR A 80 6.04 -15.93 7.85
C THR A 80 6.46 -16.94 8.91
N LEU A 81 5.57 -17.30 9.82
CA LEU A 81 5.85 -18.29 10.88
C LEU A 81 6.05 -19.72 10.35
N LYS A 82 5.61 -20.00 9.13
CA LYS A 82 5.82 -21.29 8.46
C LYS A 82 7.09 -21.32 7.62
N LEU A 83 7.79 -20.20 7.46
CA LEU A 83 9.05 -20.16 6.72
C LEU A 83 10.12 -20.98 7.46
N PRO A 84 10.96 -21.73 6.74
CA PRO A 84 12.07 -22.46 7.35
C PRO A 84 12.98 -21.54 8.18
N GLU A 85 13.52 -22.07 9.27
CA GLU A 85 14.55 -21.40 10.04
C GLU A 85 15.75 -21.06 9.14
N GLY A 86 16.27 -19.83 9.25
CA GLY A 86 17.35 -19.34 8.39
C GLY A 86 16.93 -18.78 7.02
N THR A 87 15.62 -18.70 6.72
CA THR A 87 15.13 -17.95 5.54
C THR A 87 15.56 -16.48 5.66
N PRO A 88 16.35 -15.93 4.71
CA PRO A 88 16.82 -14.55 4.78
C PRO A 88 15.63 -13.59 4.81
N LEU A 89 15.68 -12.66 5.78
CA LEU A 89 14.83 -11.47 5.94
C LEU A 89 13.32 -11.71 5.82
N ARG A 90 12.64 -11.70 6.97
CA ARG A 90 11.17 -11.70 7.09
C ARG A 90 10.59 -10.34 6.66
N ARG A 91 10.81 -9.95 5.40
CA ARG A 91 10.25 -8.74 4.78
C ARG A 91 9.39 -9.16 3.61
N ILE A 92 8.08 -8.96 3.76
CA ILE A 92 7.10 -9.47 2.82
C ILE A 92 6.30 -8.31 2.25
N SER A 93 6.03 -8.32 0.96
CA SER A 93 5.07 -7.44 0.32
C SER A 93 3.94 -8.24 -0.31
N TYR A 94 2.80 -7.61 -0.53
CA TYR A 94 1.64 -8.22 -1.19
C TYR A 94 0.95 -7.23 -2.10
N ASN A 95 0.36 -7.77 -3.17
CA ASN A 95 -0.59 -7.10 -4.05
C ASN A 95 -1.81 -8.01 -4.15
N SER A 96 -2.65 -7.99 -3.10
CA SER A 96 -3.71 -8.97 -2.94
C SER A 96 -4.99 -8.35 -2.40
N LYS A 97 -6.10 -9.00 -2.71
CA LYS A 97 -7.44 -8.50 -2.39
C LYS A 97 -7.94 -9.06 -1.06
N VAL A 98 -8.70 -8.24 -0.35
CA VAL A 98 -9.46 -8.62 0.84
C VAL A 98 -10.95 -8.44 0.60
N PHE A 99 -11.76 -9.16 1.37
CA PHE A 99 -13.19 -9.27 1.18
C PHE A 99 -13.92 -9.08 2.50
N ARG A 100 -14.93 -8.21 2.50
CA ARG A 100 -15.76 -7.98 3.69
C ARG A 100 -17.11 -7.41 3.34
N TYR A 101 -18.11 -7.67 4.18
CA TYR A 101 -19.40 -7.02 4.04
C TYR A 101 -19.28 -5.51 4.30
N SER A 102 -19.88 -4.74 3.38
CA SER A 102 -20.06 -3.30 3.53
C SER A 102 -21.20 -3.01 4.50
N GLN A 103 -21.19 -1.83 5.13
CA GLN A 103 -22.28 -1.38 5.99
C GLN A 103 -23.62 -1.23 5.23
N GLY A 104 -23.56 -0.98 3.91
CA GLY A 104 -24.74 -0.84 3.05
C GLY A 104 -25.24 -2.16 2.44
N GLY A 105 -24.68 -3.30 2.88
CA GLY A 105 -24.94 -4.61 2.31
C GLY A 105 -24.07 -4.94 1.10
N GLY A 106 -23.93 -6.24 0.80
CA GLY A 106 -23.03 -6.75 -0.23
C GLY A 106 -21.57 -6.87 0.22
N ILE A 107 -20.78 -7.55 -0.61
CA ILE A 107 -19.36 -7.81 -0.35
C ILE A 107 -18.54 -6.76 -1.08
N ASP A 108 -17.67 -6.06 -0.35
CA ASP A 108 -16.62 -5.23 -0.90
C ASP A 108 -15.41 -6.10 -1.22
N GLU A 109 -14.89 -5.94 -2.43
CA GLU A 109 -13.63 -6.52 -2.89
C GLU A 109 -12.61 -5.38 -2.98
N ILE A 110 -11.60 -5.41 -2.11
CA ILE A 110 -10.67 -4.30 -1.90
C ILE A 110 -9.27 -4.77 -2.23
N LEU A 111 -8.65 -4.18 -3.26
CA LEU A 111 -7.24 -4.41 -3.54
C LEU A 111 -6.38 -3.63 -2.55
N GLN A 112 -5.39 -4.31 -1.97
CA GLN A 112 -4.40 -3.69 -1.09
C GLN A 112 -3.01 -3.98 -1.64
N LEU A 113 -2.18 -2.94 -1.61
CA LEU A 113 -0.73 -3.05 -1.78
C LEU A 113 -0.12 -2.79 -0.41
N GLY A 114 0.69 -3.68 0.12
CA GLY A 114 1.24 -3.47 1.46
C GLY A 114 2.50 -4.28 1.71
N CYS A 115 3.22 -3.91 2.76
CA CYS A 115 4.41 -4.61 3.17
C CYS A 115 4.49 -4.75 4.69
N GLU A 116 5.01 -5.90 5.10
CA GLU A 116 5.15 -6.34 6.48
C GLU A 116 6.63 -6.64 6.74
N ASN A 117 7.18 -5.97 7.75
CA ASN A 117 8.55 -6.12 8.20
C ASN A 117 8.56 -6.80 9.57
N TYR A 118 9.04 -8.03 9.62
CA TYR A 118 9.21 -8.82 10.85
C TYR A 118 10.68 -8.90 11.29
N ALA A 119 11.52 -7.97 10.85
CA ALA A 119 12.88 -7.82 11.34
C ALA A 119 12.89 -6.96 12.61
N ASP A 120 13.74 -7.34 13.57
CA ASP A 120 13.93 -6.57 14.81
C ASP A 120 14.84 -5.37 14.58
N LEU A 121 14.23 -4.27 14.11
CA LEU A 121 14.91 -3.01 13.84
C LEU A 121 14.43 -1.88 14.77
N GLY A 122 13.54 -2.18 15.72
CA GLY A 122 12.87 -1.18 16.54
C GLY A 122 12.28 -0.04 15.69
N PRO A 123 12.39 1.23 16.14
CA PRO A 123 11.87 2.40 15.41
C PRO A 123 12.43 2.59 13.98
N ALA A 124 13.59 2.01 13.65
CA ALA A 124 14.13 2.10 12.30
C ALA A 124 13.26 1.31 11.30
N GLY A 125 12.64 0.21 11.73
CA GLY A 125 11.68 -0.54 10.92
C GLY A 125 10.43 0.28 10.58
N ASP A 126 9.89 1.02 11.55
CA ASP A 126 8.74 1.93 11.33
C ASP A 126 9.10 3.02 10.30
N VAL A 127 10.29 3.59 10.41
CA VAL A 127 10.78 4.63 9.50
C VAL A 127 11.04 4.08 8.10
N GLU A 128 11.55 2.85 7.97
CA GLU A 128 11.78 2.15 6.69
C GLU A 128 10.48 1.96 5.92
N VAL A 129 9.43 1.43 6.56
CA VAL A 129 8.13 1.23 5.90
C VAL A 129 7.48 2.57 5.53
N ILE A 130 7.58 3.60 6.39
CA ILE A 130 7.08 4.94 6.06
C ILE A 130 7.85 5.53 4.87
N ARG A 131 9.18 5.38 4.83
CA ARG A 131 10.00 5.87 3.72
C ARG A 131 9.65 5.18 2.41
N LEU A 132 9.46 3.86 2.42
CA LEU A 132 8.99 3.10 1.26
C LEU A 132 7.66 3.68 0.76
N ALA A 133 6.71 3.97 1.67
CA ALA A 133 5.45 4.60 1.29
C ALA A 133 5.65 5.93 0.55
N LEU A 134 6.54 6.78 1.06
CA LEU A 134 6.86 8.08 0.47
C LEU A 134 7.43 7.93 -0.94
N ASP A 135 8.39 7.03 -1.12
CA ASP A 135 9.05 6.83 -2.42
C ASP A 135 8.05 6.33 -3.48
N VAL A 136 7.09 5.48 -3.09
CA VAL A 136 6.00 5.04 -3.97
C VAL A 136 5.08 6.20 -4.35
N LEU A 137 4.64 6.99 -3.36
CA LEU A 137 3.73 8.13 -3.55
C LEU A 137 4.39 9.22 -4.43
N GLU A 138 5.65 9.54 -4.19
CA GLU A 138 6.40 10.53 -4.97
C GLU A 138 6.57 10.07 -6.42
N THR A 139 6.85 8.77 -6.64
CA THR A 139 6.97 8.20 -7.99
C THR A 139 5.67 8.25 -8.78
N VAL A 140 4.52 8.16 -8.11
CA VAL A 140 3.20 8.34 -8.76
C VAL A 140 2.75 9.80 -8.80
N GLY A 141 3.65 10.75 -8.51
CA GLY A 141 3.42 12.19 -8.68
C GLY A 141 2.74 12.87 -7.49
N ILE A 142 2.65 12.23 -6.32
CA ILE A 142 2.11 12.83 -5.10
C ILE A 142 3.26 13.46 -4.31
N PRO A 143 3.41 14.80 -4.30
CA PRO A 143 4.53 15.43 -3.62
C PRO A 143 4.34 15.39 -2.10
N ILE A 144 5.44 15.26 -1.36
CA ILE A 144 5.46 15.27 0.12
C ILE A 144 4.75 16.52 0.69
N SER A 145 4.82 17.66 0.00
CA SER A 145 4.16 18.91 0.41
C SER A 145 2.63 18.82 0.49
N ASP A 146 2.03 17.88 -0.26
CA ASP A 146 0.59 17.59 -0.29
C ASP A 146 0.20 16.49 0.69
N LEU A 147 1.15 15.92 1.42
CA LEU A 147 0.91 14.88 2.42
C LEU A 147 0.78 15.47 3.82
N ARG A 148 -0.07 14.86 4.64
CA ARG A 148 -0.17 15.10 6.07
C ARG A 148 0.08 13.78 6.78
N PHE A 149 1.08 13.77 7.65
CA PHE A 149 1.48 12.58 8.38
C PHE A 149 0.82 12.61 9.74
N GLU A 150 0.18 11.53 10.12
CA GLU A 150 -0.39 11.35 11.45
C GLU A 150 0.31 10.16 12.09
N ILE A 151 0.80 10.36 13.32
CA ILE A 151 1.30 9.30 14.17
C ILE A 151 0.50 9.22 15.45
N GLY A 152 0.36 8.01 15.97
CA GLY A 152 -0.26 7.70 17.27
C GLY A 152 0.41 6.47 17.87
N ASN A 153 -0.10 5.99 18.99
CA ASN A 153 0.43 4.80 19.63
C ASN A 153 -0.70 4.04 20.33
N SER A 154 -0.95 2.78 19.95
CA SER A 154 -2.01 1.97 20.55
C SER A 154 -1.68 1.52 21.97
N SER A 155 -0.39 1.38 22.32
CA SER A 155 0.06 1.10 23.70
C SER A 155 -0.19 2.28 24.64
N PHE A 156 -0.16 3.53 24.15
CA PHE A 156 -0.59 4.69 24.93
C PHE A 156 -2.08 4.59 25.27
N PHE A 157 -2.90 4.23 24.29
CA PHE A 157 -4.33 4.03 24.47
C PHE A 157 -4.64 2.85 25.41
N ARG A 158 -3.89 1.74 25.27
CA ARG A 158 -3.98 0.58 26.19
C ARG A 158 -3.58 0.96 27.61
N ALA A 159 -2.49 1.71 27.79
CA ALA A 159 -2.06 2.18 29.10
C ALA A 159 -3.14 3.03 29.79
N ILE A 160 -3.88 3.86 29.04
CA ILE A 160 -5.05 4.58 29.58
C ILE A 160 -6.13 3.61 30.06
N SER A 161 -6.45 2.60 29.25
CA SER A 161 -7.49 1.61 29.61
C SER A 161 -7.14 0.76 30.83
N GLU A 162 -5.85 0.52 31.07
CA GLU A 162 -5.36 -0.26 32.22
C GLU A 162 -5.24 0.57 33.50
N MET A 163 -5.18 1.91 33.38
CA MET A 163 -5.11 2.81 34.54
C MET A 163 -6.46 3.05 35.20
N VAL A 164 -7.57 2.91 34.46
CA VAL A 164 -8.92 3.23 34.98
C VAL A 164 -9.55 2.04 35.69
N GLU A 165 -10.07 2.27 36.89
CA GLU A 165 -10.79 1.26 37.68
C GLU A 165 -12.27 1.18 37.24
N LEU A 166 -12.52 0.72 36.02
CA LEU A 166 -13.85 0.52 35.44
C LEU A 166 -14.09 -0.95 35.04
N SER A 167 -15.36 -1.33 34.85
CA SER A 167 -15.67 -2.64 34.25
C SER A 167 -15.16 -2.71 32.80
N PRO A 168 -14.83 -3.90 32.26
CA PRO A 168 -14.36 -4.04 30.88
C PRO A 168 -15.31 -3.40 29.84
N GLU A 169 -16.62 -3.54 30.03
CA GLU A 169 -17.65 -2.97 29.15
C GLU A 169 -17.68 -1.44 29.24
N ALA A 170 -17.48 -0.89 30.44
CA ALA A 170 -17.41 0.54 30.67
C ALA A 170 -16.14 1.14 30.05
N VAL A 171 -14.98 0.46 30.19
CA VAL A 171 -13.73 0.82 29.51
C VAL A 171 -13.92 0.83 28.00
N GLU A 172 -14.46 -0.25 27.42
CA GLU A 172 -14.70 -0.33 25.98
C GLU A 172 -15.61 0.81 25.49
N THR A 173 -16.68 1.10 26.22
CA THR A 173 -17.60 2.21 25.91
C THR A 173 -16.86 3.55 25.94
N MET A 174 -16.13 3.83 27.01
CA MET A 174 -15.34 5.06 27.17
C MET A 174 -14.33 5.23 26.03
N MET A 175 -13.57 4.18 25.73
CA MET A 175 -12.54 4.20 24.69
C MET A 175 -13.15 4.44 23.30
N ASN A 176 -14.29 3.81 23.00
CA ASN A 176 -15.00 4.07 21.74
C ASN A 176 -15.49 5.53 21.66
N LEU A 177 -15.99 6.10 22.77
CA LEU A 177 -16.39 7.51 22.80
C LEU A 177 -15.21 8.46 22.57
N ILE A 178 -14.03 8.13 23.12
CA ILE A 178 -12.80 8.90 22.91
C ILE A 178 -12.36 8.83 21.44
N GLU A 179 -12.32 7.63 20.87
CA GLU A 179 -11.87 7.39 19.50
C GLU A 179 -12.81 8.02 18.46
N GLU A 180 -14.13 7.93 18.68
CA GLU A 180 -15.15 8.60 17.85
C GLU A 180 -15.26 10.11 18.13
N LYS A 181 -14.48 10.64 19.08
CA LYS A 181 -14.45 12.05 19.50
C LYS A 181 -15.84 12.58 19.88
N ARG A 182 -16.64 11.74 20.57
CA ARG A 182 -18.01 12.05 21.02
C ARG A 182 -18.03 12.80 22.34
N LEU A 183 -17.60 14.06 22.32
CA LEU A 183 -17.40 14.90 23.52
C LEU A 183 -18.60 14.92 24.48
N THR A 184 -19.82 15.15 23.97
CA THR A 184 -21.02 15.25 24.81
C THR A 184 -21.37 13.92 25.48
N ALA A 185 -21.27 12.82 24.75
CA ALA A 185 -21.55 11.48 25.29
C ALA A 185 -20.44 11.04 26.27
N LEU A 186 -19.19 11.41 26.00
CA LEU A 186 -18.06 11.18 26.90
C LEU A 186 -18.25 11.93 28.22
N SER A 187 -18.63 13.22 28.18
CA SER A 187 -18.91 14.00 29.40
C SER A 187 -19.99 13.33 30.26
N ALA A 188 -21.11 12.95 29.65
CA ALA A 188 -22.21 12.28 30.36
C ALA A 188 -21.79 10.91 30.93
N PHE A 189 -20.96 10.15 30.22
CA PHE A 189 -20.40 8.89 30.71
C PHE A 189 -19.52 9.12 31.94
N LEU A 190 -18.61 10.08 31.86
CA LEU A 190 -17.64 10.38 32.93
C LEU A 190 -18.32 10.95 34.18
N GLU A 191 -19.33 11.81 34.03
CA GLU A 191 -20.15 12.33 35.14
C GLU A 191 -20.91 11.22 35.88
N GLY A 192 -21.29 10.14 35.18
CA GLY A 192 -21.96 8.98 35.76
C GLY A 192 -21.02 7.89 36.28
N SER A 193 -19.70 8.07 36.15
CA SER A 193 -18.70 7.10 36.59
C SER A 193 -18.23 7.37 38.03
N GLU A 194 -17.71 6.35 38.71
CA GLU A 194 -17.10 6.50 40.05
C GLU A 194 -15.62 6.90 39.99
N LEU A 195 -15.16 7.42 38.84
CA LEU A 195 -13.76 7.81 38.65
C LEU A 195 -13.40 9.05 39.48
N PRO A 196 -12.14 9.14 39.97
CA PRO A 196 -11.61 10.37 40.55
C PRO A 196 -11.77 11.59 39.62
N GLU A 197 -12.00 12.76 40.19
CA GLU A 197 -12.27 14.00 39.43
C GLU A 197 -11.12 14.37 38.49
N ASP A 198 -9.88 14.12 38.89
CA ASP A 198 -8.68 14.35 38.09
C ASP A 198 -8.56 13.38 36.91
N GLU A 199 -8.89 12.10 37.10
CA GLU A 199 -8.97 11.11 36.01
C GLU A 199 -10.09 11.45 35.03
N SER A 200 -11.28 11.77 35.53
CA SER A 200 -12.44 12.18 34.73
C SER A 200 -12.15 13.43 33.90
N LEU A 201 -11.60 14.48 34.53
CA LEU A 201 -11.19 15.70 33.84
C LEU A 201 -10.16 15.40 32.75
N PHE A 202 -9.19 14.51 33.03
CA PHE A 202 -8.18 14.14 32.04
C PHE A 202 -8.78 13.38 30.85
N LEU A 203 -9.57 12.34 31.10
CA LEU A 203 -10.21 11.52 30.06
C LEU A 203 -11.09 12.38 29.14
N SER A 204 -11.75 13.42 29.69
CA SER A 204 -12.53 14.37 28.90
C SER A 204 -11.71 15.17 27.88
N GLN A 205 -10.40 15.33 28.12
CA GLN A 205 -9.49 16.09 27.26
C GLN A 205 -8.84 15.25 26.15
N LEU A 206 -8.81 13.92 26.30
CA LEU A 206 -8.18 12.99 25.35
C LEU A 206 -8.64 13.16 23.90
N PRO A 207 -9.94 13.33 23.60
CA PRO A 207 -10.40 13.58 22.22
C PRO A 207 -9.78 14.84 21.58
N GLY A 208 -9.34 15.79 22.40
CA GLY A 208 -8.68 17.03 22.00
C GLY A 208 -7.15 16.94 21.94
N LEU A 209 -6.54 15.79 22.23
CA LEU A 209 -5.11 15.54 22.07
C LEU A 209 -4.79 15.06 20.65
N PHE A 210 -5.19 15.88 19.68
CA PHE A 210 -4.98 15.66 18.25
C PHE A 210 -4.57 16.96 17.56
N GLY A 211 -3.59 16.92 16.66
CA GLY A 211 -3.12 18.09 15.93
C GLY A 211 -1.63 18.10 15.70
N ASP A 212 -1.02 19.28 15.56
CA ASP A 212 0.43 19.43 15.40
C ASP A 212 1.20 18.67 16.50
N PHE A 213 2.23 17.91 16.10
CA PHE A 213 2.95 17.06 17.03
C PHE A 213 3.52 17.84 18.22
N LYS A 214 4.21 18.97 18.00
CA LYS A 214 4.89 19.72 19.07
C LYS A 214 3.87 20.28 20.06
N ALA A 215 2.75 20.82 19.56
CA ALA A 215 1.69 21.36 20.38
C ALA A 215 1.01 20.28 21.24
N VAL A 216 0.59 19.16 20.62
CA VAL A 216 -0.08 18.05 21.34
C VAL A 216 0.87 17.39 22.32
N PHE A 217 2.12 17.13 21.91
CA PHE A 217 3.14 16.55 22.78
C PHE A 217 3.37 17.43 24.01
N THR A 218 3.48 18.75 23.85
CA THR A 218 3.66 19.67 24.98
C THR A 218 2.49 19.61 25.95
N LYS A 219 1.24 19.62 25.43
CA LYS A 219 0.03 19.50 26.25
C LYS A 219 0.01 18.16 26.99
N ALA A 220 0.27 17.05 26.30
CA ALA A 220 0.31 15.72 26.89
C ALA A 220 1.41 15.60 27.96
N SER A 221 2.64 16.03 27.68
CA SER A 221 3.74 15.96 28.66
C SER A 221 3.51 16.81 29.91
N SER A 222 2.65 17.84 29.85
CA SER A 222 2.27 18.63 31.03
C SER A 222 1.24 17.94 31.93
N THR A 223 0.58 16.90 31.41
CA THR A 223 -0.36 16.07 32.16
C THR A 223 0.39 15.05 33.00
N ARG A 224 -0.08 14.83 34.23
CA ARG A 224 0.44 13.78 35.12
C ARG A 224 -0.10 12.41 34.69
N PHE A 225 0.45 11.89 33.60
CA PHE A 225 0.27 10.50 33.20
C PHE A 225 0.96 9.53 34.16
N GLY A 226 0.42 8.32 34.29
CA GLY A 226 1.16 7.20 34.86
C GLY A 226 2.42 6.87 34.04
N ASP A 227 3.38 6.19 34.66
CA ASP A 227 4.70 5.92 34.08
C ASP A 227 4.61 5.22 32.71
N ALA A 228 3.63 4.33 32.51
CA ALA A 228 3.40 3.64 31.24
C ALA A 228 3.07 4.61 30.10
N CYS A 229 2.13 5.55 30.31
CA CYS A 229 1.78 6.56 29.31
C CYS A 229 2.96 7.50 29.01
N GLN A 230 3.76 7.86 30.02
CA GLN A 230 4.97 8.68 29.82
C GLN A 230 6.03 7.96 28.98
N ALA A 231 6.20 6.65 29.17
CA ALA A 231 7.09 5.85 28.34
C ALA A 231 6.69 5.87 26.86
N GLU A 232 5.39 5.72 26.57
CA GLU A 232 4.87 5.76 25.20
C GLU A 232 4.99 7.15 24.55
N LEU A 233 4.77 8.24 25.32
CA LEU A 233 5.04 9.59 24.85
C LEU A 233 6.52 9.78 24.48
N SER A 234 7.44 9.25 25.30
CA SER A 234 8.88 9.30 25.02
C SER A 234 9.26 8.54 23.74
N ALA A 235 8.64 7.37 23.52
CA ALA A 235 8.81 6.59 22.30
C ALA A 235 8.30 7.36 21.06
N LEU A 236 7.11 7.96 21.16
CA LEU A 236 6.54 8.82 20.11
C LEU A 236 7.43 10.02 19.78
N LYS A 237 8.04 10.67 20.78
CA LYS A 237 9.02 11.75 20.57
C LYS A 237 10.25 11.27 19.81
N SER A 238 10.69 10.06 20.07
CA SER A 238 11.83 9.46 19.39
C SER A 238 11.50 9.16 17.92
N LEU A 239 10.33 8.57 17.65
CA LEU A 239 9.83 8.38 16.29
C LEU A 239 9.69 9.71 15.55
N TYR A 240 9.09 10.72 16.17
CA TYR A 240 8.94 12.05 15.60
C TYR A 240 10.26 12.65 15.11
N LYS A 241 11.34 12.54 15.90
CA LYS A 241 12.67 13.02 15.49
C LYS A 241 13.20 12.29 14.25
N LEU A 242 12.99 10.98 14.17
CA LEU A 242 13.39 10.20 13.00
C LEU A 242 12.60 10.62 11.75
N LEU A 243 11.31 10.92 11.90
CA LEU A 243 10.47 11.43 10.82
C LEU A 243 10.85 12.86 10.40
N GLU A 244 11.20 13.76 11.34
CA GLU A 244 11.77 15.07 11.01
C GLU A 244 13.07 14.91 10.21
N ASN A 245 13.93 13.94 10.56
CA ASN A 245 15.17 13.65 9.83
C ASN A 245 14.94 13.13 8.40
N LEU A 246 13.77 12.51 8.12
CA LEU A 246 13.35 12.17 6.76
C LEU A 246 12.89 13.40 5.94
N GLY A 247 12.85 14.59 6.55
CA GLY A 247 12.36 15.82 5.92
C GLY A 247 10.85 16.03 6.06
N LEU A 248 10.17 15.25 6.91
CA LEU A 248 8.73 15.42 7.15
C LEU A 248 8.48 16.58 8.10
N THR A 249 7.78 17.63 7.63
CA THR A 249 7.54 18.84 8.43
C THR A 249 6.12 18.96 8.96
N LYS A 250 5.14 18.27 8.33
CA LYS A 250 3.71 18.33 8.68
C LYS A 250 3.27 17.05 9.39
N ILE A 251 3.83 16.81 10.57
CA ILE A 251 3.51 15.64 11.39
C ILE A 251 2.48 16.03 12.45
N GLN A 252 1.39 15.28 12.48
CA GLN A 252 0.34 15.34 13.48
C GLN A 252 0.49 14.20 14.48
N LEU A 253 0.15 14.47 15.73
CA LEU A 253 0.00 13.47 16.78
C LEU A 253 -1.50 13.28 17.04
N ASP A 254 -1.97 12.04 17.04
CA ASP A 254 -3.30 11.67 17.55
C ASP A 254 -3.15 10.67 18.72
N LEU A 255 -3.39 11.14 19.94
CA LEU A 255 -3.39 10.31 21.15
C LEU A 255 -4.78 9.74 21.47
N SER A 256 -5.81 10.07 20.69
CA SER A 256 -7.18 9.58 20.90
C SER A 256 -7.47 8.28 20.13
N GLN A 257 -6.46 7.66 19.52
CA GLN A 257 -6.63 6.52 18.60
C GLN A 257 -6.22 5.21 19.29
N GLY A 258 -7.13 4.22 19.28
CA GLY A 258 -6.89 2.92 19.89
C GLY A 258 -6.20 1.90 19.00
N GLY A 259 -6.01 2.21 17.71
CA GLY A 259 -5.40 1.30 16.76
C GLY A 259 -6.07 1.35 15.38
N ASN A 260 -5.95 0.27 14.62
CA ASN A 260 -6.82 0.02 13.48
C ASN A 260 -8.14 -0.65 13.94
N GLU A 261 -9.07 -0.82 13.00
CA GLU A 261 -10.35 -1.53 13.25
C GLU A 261 -10.16 -2.96 13.76
N PHE A 262 -9.00 -3.58 13.50
CA PHE A 262 -8.65 -4.95 13.87
C PHE A 262 -8.03 -5.08 15.26
N ARG A 263 -7.71 -3.97 15.94
CA ARG A 263 -7.17 -3.92 17.31
C ARG A 263 -5.90 -4.75 17.55
N TYR A 264 -5.12 -5.07 16.50
CA TYR A 264 -3.87 -5.84 16.65
C TYR A 264 -2.61 -4.99 16.83
N TYR A 265 -2.69 -3.67 16.65
CA TYR A 265 -1.51 -2.81 16.87
C TYR A 265 -1.10 -2.82 18.34
N SER A 266 0.20 -2.94 18.57
CA SER A 266 0.82 -2.99 19.90
C SER A 266 1.85 -1.86 20.10
N GLY A 267 1.84 -0.85 19.25
CA GLY A 267 2.74 0.30 19.36
C GLY A 267 2.37 1.41 18.39
N ASN A 268 3.37 1.92 17.67
CA ASN A 268 3.21 3.05 16.77
C ASN A 268 2.13 2.81 15.71
N ILE A 269 1.31 3.82 15.46
CA ILE A 269 0.31 3.89 14.40
C ILE A 269 0.78 4.99 13.44
N TYR A 270 0.69 4.76 12.13
CA TYR A 270 1.01 5.78 11.14
C TYR A 270 -0.03 5.82 10.03
N ARG A 271 -0.42 7.04 9.64
CA ARG A 271 -1.34 7.30 8.54
C ARG A 271 -0.81 8.46 7.70
N ILE A 272 -0.91 8.32 6.39
CA ILE A 272 -0.52 9.34 5.42
C ILE A 272 -1.78 9.78 4.70
N PHE A 273 -2.17 11.03 4.89
CA PHE A 273 -3.35 11.63 4.26
C PHE A 273 -2.94 12.55 3.12
N SER A 274 -3.79 12.65 2.11
CA SER A 274 -3.73 13.75 1.15
C SER A 274 -4.35 15.00 1.77
N GLN A 275 -3.62 16.12 1.77
CA GLN A 275 -4.17 17.43 2.14
C GLN A 275 -5.23 17.90 1.15
N ARG A 276 -5.21 17.40 -0.10
CA ARG A 276 -6.16 17.82 -1.14
C ARG A 276 -7.50 17.11 -1.04
N THR A 277 -7.49 15.79 -0.84
CA THR A 277 -8.72 14.99 -0.76
C THR A 277 -9.18 14.75 0.67
N GLY A 278 -8.31 14.97 1.66
CA GLY A 278 -8.56 14.65 3.07
C GLY A 278 -8.58 13.15 3.37
N LYS A 279 -8.36 12.29 2.36
CA LYS A 279 -8.45 10.82 2.48
C LYS A 279 -7.10 10.21 2.86
N ALA A 280 -7.15 9.13 3.62
CA ALA A 280 -5.97 8.32 3.94
C ALA A 280 -5.49 7.58 2.69
N LEU A 281 -4.24 7.80 2.30
CA LEU A 281 -3.59 7.12 1.19
C LEU A 281 -2.87 5.86 1.65
N VAL A 282 -2.26 5.94 2.83
CA VAL A 282 -1.51 4.84 3.45
C VAL A 282 -1.86 4.77 4.93
N THR A 283 -2.03 3.55 5.43
CA THR A 283 -2.23 3.28 6.85
C THR A 283 -1.31 2.14 7.27
N GLY A 284 -0.86 2.15 8.51
CA GLY A 284 -0.05 1.07 9.04
C GLY A 284 0.23 1.23 10.52
N GLY A 285 1.06 0.34 11.05
CA GLY A 285 1.44 0.35 12.44
C GLY A 285 2.34 -0.81 12.83
N ARG A 286 2.76 -0.78 14.09
CA ARG A 286 3.50 -1.84 14.78
C ARG A 286 2.55 -2.78 15.50
N TYR A 287 2.78 -4.09 15.38
CA TYR A 287 1.93 -5.16 15.89
C TYR A 287 2.74 -6.37 16.37
N ASP A 288 3.80 -6.08 17.12
CA ASP A 288 4.56 -7.06 17.92
C ASP A 288 3.61 -7.97 18.73
N GLY A 289 3.90 -9.28 18.75
CA GLY A 289 3.11 -10.31 19.43
C GLY A 289 1.93 -10.90 18.64
N MET A 290 1.50 -10.30 17.53
CA MET A 290 0.31 -10.76 16.80
C MET A 290 0.50 -12.17 16.20
N ASN A 291 -0.40 -13.11 16.48
CA ASN A 291 -0.39 -14.47 15.93
C ASN A 291 0.95 -15.22 16.16
N GLY A 292 1.73 -14.86 17.17
CA GLY A 292 3.01 -15.50 17.48
C GLY A 292 4.23 -14.90 16.76
N VAL A 293 4.07 -13.83 15.97
CA VAL A 293 5.22 -13.03 15.52
C VAL A 293 5.76 -12.21 16.70
N GLU A 294 7.07 -12.17 16.87
CA GLU A 294 7.69 -11.46 17.99
C GLU A 294 7.65 -9.94 17.79
N VAL A 295 8.22 -9.48 16.67
CA VAL A 295 8.25 -8.08 16.27
C VAL A 295 7.71 -7.93 14.85
N ALA A 296 6.89 -6.89 14.63
CA ALA A 296 6.31 -6.64 13.33
C ALA A 296 5.85 -5.20 13.16
N CYS A 297 6.08 -4.64 11.97
CA CYS A 297 5.49 -3.37 11.55
C CYS A 297 5.22 -3.39 10.03
N GLY A 298 4.22 -2.65 9.58
CA GLY A 298 3.88 -2.63 8.16
C GLY A 298 2.90 -1.56 7.74
N ILE A 299 2.83 -1.35 6.42
CA ILE A 299 1.96 -0.37 5.77
C ILE A 299 1.05 -1.07 4.75
N SER A 300 -0.09 -0.43 4.48
CA SER A 300 -0.97 -0.76 3.37
C SER A 300 -1.46 0.50 2.69
N PHE A 301 -1.43 0.51 1.35
CA PHE A 301 -1.99 1.56 0.52
C PHE A 301 -3.48 1.33 0.31
N ASN A 302 -4.27 2.39 0.51
CA ASN A 302 -5.63 2.43 0.01
C ASN A 302 -5.59 2.75 -1.50
N THR A 303 -5.54 1.71 -2.32
CA THR A 303 -5.36 1.85 -3.78
C THR A 303 -6.44 2.71 -4.41
N ALA A 304 -7.68 2.61 -3.93
CA ALA A 304 -8.81 3.41 -4.43
C ALA A 304 -8.58 4.91 -4.18
N ASN A 305 -8.17 5.29 -2.97
CA ASN A 305 -7.91 6.70 -2.62
C ASN A 305 -6.70 7.27 -3.39
N VAL A 306 -5.66 6.47 -3.60
CA VAL A 306 -4.49 6.89 -4.38
C VAL A 306 -4.85 7.05 -5.87
N VAL A 307 -5.57 6.09 -6.46
CA VAL A 307 -6.05 6.18 -7.85
C VAL A 307 -6.99 7.37 -8.03
N GLU A 308 -7.92 7.59 -7.09
CA GLU A 308 -8.80 8.76 -7.11
C GLU A 308 -7.99 10.07 -7.10
N TRP A 309 -6.98 10.18 -6.23
CA TRP A 309 -6.09 11.35 -6.20
C TRP A 309 -5.40 11.56 -7.56
N MET A 310 -4.81 10.49 -8.12
CA MET A 310 -4.09 10.59 -9.40
C MET A 310 -5.01 11.06 -10.53
N LYS A 311 -6.26 10.56 -10.55
CA LYS A 311 -7.30 10.99 -11.49
C LYS A 311 -7.67 12.45 -11.32
N THR A 312 -7.96 12.89 -10.08
CA THR A 312 -8.34 14.28 -9.81
C THR A 312 -7.24 15.25 -10.22
N MET A 313 -5.98 14.88 -10.01
CA MET A 313 -4.83 15.72 -10.36
C MET A 313 -4.40 15.60 -11.84
N HIS A 314 -5.10 14.77 -12.64
CA HIS A 314 -4.73 14.47 -14.02
C HIS A 314 -3.25 14.10 -14.12
N THR A 315 -2.80 13.29 -13.16
CA THR A 315 -1.39 12.90 -13.05
C THR A 315 -0.98 12.32 -14.39
N PRO A 316 0.06 12.87 -15.05
CA PRO A 316 0.54 12.34 -16.30
C PRO A 316 0.84 10.87 -16.09
N LEU A 317 0.08 10.04 -16.79
CA LEU A 317 0.32 8.63 -16.78
C LEU A 317 1.62 8.42 -17.57
N ASN A 318 2.75 8.42 -16.86
CA ASN A 318 3.94 7.71 -17.28
C ASN A 318 3.63 6.21 -17.16
N VAL A 319 2.62 5.75 -17.91
CA VAL A 319 2.42 4.33 -18.12
C VAL A 319 3.76 3.89 -18.70
N PRO A 320 4.46 2.94 -18.08
CA PRO A 320 5.51 2.23 -18.80
C PRO A 320 4.87 1.83 -20.11
N ALA A 321 5.47 2.24 -21.24
CA ALA A 321 4.93 1.90 -22.55
C ALA A 321 4.50 0.43 -22.51
N GLN A 322 3.23 0.19 -22.83
CA GLN A 322 2.61 -1.12 -22.67
C GLN A 322 3.41 -2.18 -23.42
N PHE A 323 4.10 -1.76 -24.49
CA PHE A 323 4.98 -2.57 -25.29
C PHE A 323 6.34 -1.87 -25.47
N ASP A 324 7.40 -2.65 -25.62
CA ASP A 324 8.68 -2.14 -26.08
C ASP A 324 8.58 -1.75 -27.56
N TYR A 325 7.98 -2.61 -28.39
CA TYR A 325 7.84 -2.37 -29.84
C TYR A 325 6.38 -2.49 -30.31
N ALA A 326 5.96 -1.54 -31.14
CA ALA A 326 4.83 -1.67 -32.06
C ALA A 326 5.38 -1.97 -33.46
N VAL A 327 5.20 -3.20 -33.94
CA VAL A 327 5.66 -3.63 -35.27
C VAL A 327 4.54 -3.42 -36.28
N LEU A 328 4.78 -2.59 -37.28
CA LEU A 328 3.83 -2.32 -38.35
C LEU A 328 3.72 -3.57 -39.24
N CYS A 329 2.50 -4.00 -39.47
CA CYS A 329 2.17 -5.23 -40.18
C CYS A 329 1.25 -4.89 -41.34
N ASP A 330 1.74 -5.08 -42.56
CA ASP A 330 0.85 -5.22 -43.70
C ASP A 330 0.07 -6.53 -43.53
N THR A 331 -1.27 -6.48 -43.66
CA THR A 331 -2.10 -7.69 -43.52
C THR A 331 -2.09 -8.54 -44.77
N ASP A 332 -1.74 -7.97 -45.92
CA ASP A 332 -1.67 -8.69 -47.19
C ASP A 332 -0.34 -9.45 -47.32
N ASP A 333 0.72 -8.98 -46.64
CA ASP A 333 2.02 -9.66 -46.50
C ASP A 333 2.60 -9.52 -45.08
N PRO A 334 2.12 -10.32 -44.10
CA PRO A 334 2.51 -10.18 -42.70
C PRO A 334 3.84 -10.89 -42.37
N GLY A 335 4.48 -11.56 -43.33
CA GLY A 335 5.60 -12.48 -43.09
C GLY A 335 6.76 -11.86 -42.30
N ASP A 336 7.28 -10.74 -42.79
CA ASP A 336 8.43 -10.05 -42.20
C ASP A 336 8.10 -9.47 -40.81
N ALA A 337 6.91 -8.88 -40.67
CA ALA A 337 6.42 -8.31 -39.42
C ALA A 337 6.25 -9.40 -38.33
N LEU A 338 5.76 -10.58 -38.71
CA LEU A 338 5.63 -11.72 -37.80
C LEU A 338 6.99 -12.28 -37.39
N GLN A 339 7.93 -12.40 -38.33
CA GLN A 339 9.28 -12.89 -38.05
C GLN A 339 10.05 -11.95 -37.12
N ILE A 340 10.05 -10.63 -37.37
CA ILE A 340 10.73 -9.68 -36.50
C ILE A 340 10.06 -9.63 -35.11
N ALA A 341 8.73 -9.70 -35.04
CA ALA A 341 8.01 -9.72 -33.77
C ALA A 341 8.37 -10.97 -32.96
N ALA A 342 8.48 -12.14 -33.60
CA ALA A 342 8.95 -13.36 -32.94
C ALA A 342 10.40 -13.20 -32.45
N ALA A 343 11.31 -12.72 -33.29
CA ALA A 343 12.71 -12.52 -32.93
C ALA A 343 12.90 -11.52 -31.77
N LEU A 344 12.09 -10.46 -31.71
CA LEU A 344 12.08 -9.52 -30.59
C LEU A 344 11.54 -10.15 -29.31
N ARG A 345 10.48 -10.96 -29.39
CA ARG A 345 9.91 -11.70 -28.25
C ARG A 345 10.88 -12.74 -27.70
N ASP A 346 11.63 -13.44 -28.57
CA ASP A 346 12.70 -14.37 -28.19
C ASP A 346 13.85 -13.70 -27.42
N ARG A 347 13.84 -12.35 -27.35
CA ARG A 347 14.81 -11.51 -26.64
C ARG A 347 14.16 -10.70 -25.50
N ASP A 348 13.01 -11.17 -25.00
CA ASP A 348 12.24 -10.59 -23.89
C ASP A 348 11.73 -9.16 -24.12
N TYR A 349 11.58 -8.75 -25.37
CA TYR A 349 10.86 -7.51 -25.68
C TYR A 349 9.36 -7.77 -25.81
N SER A 350 8.56 -6.90 -25.20
CA SER A 350 7.11 -6.89 -25.39
C SER A 350 6.77 -6.28 -26.75
N VAL A 351 6.05 -7.03 -27.60
CA VAL A 351 5.76 -6.62 -28.98
C VAL A 351 4.29 -6.74 -29.32
N VAL A 352 3.72 -5.66 -29.84
CA VAL A 352 2.37 -5.63 -30.45
C VAL A 352 2.50 -5.50 -31.97
N LEU A 353 1.64 -6.21 -32.72
CA LEU A 353 1.51 -6.01 -34.16
C LEU A 353 0.46 -4.92 -34.40
N VAL A 354 0.77 -3.96 -35.25
CA VAL A 354 -0.13 -2.86 -35.57
C VAL A 354 -0.43 -2.92 -37.06
N LYS A 355 -1.72 -3.04 -37.41
CA LYS A 355 -2.15 -3.05 -38.80
C LYS A 355 -1.70 -1.76 -39.48
N LEU A 356 -0.93 -1.89 -40.57
CA LEU A 356 -0.55 -0.78 -41.42
C LEU A 356 -1.81 -0.17 -42.06
N ARG A 357 -1.99 1.14 -41.90
CA ARG A 357 -3.05 1.91 -42.57
C ARG A 357 -2.54 2.44 -43.90
N THR A 358 -3.41 3.14 -44.64
CA THR A 358 -3.12 3.79 -45.93
C THR A 358 -1.85 4.65 -45.93
N SER A 359 -1.46 5.20 -44.79
CA SER A 359 -0.18 5.88 -44.61
C SER A 359 0.49 5.49 -43.29
N ILE A 360 1.82 5.62 -43.25
CA ILE A 360 2.59 5.45 -42.01
C ILE A 360 2.14 6.48 -40.96
N SER A 361 1.89 7.73 -41.36
CA SER A 361 1.40 8.77 -40.45
C SER A 361 0.09 8.38 -39.77
N ASP A 362 -0.89 7.86 -40.52
CA ASP A 362 -2.17 7.41 -39.96
C ASP A 362 -1.99 6.18 -39.07
N THR A 363 -0.97 5.36 -39.35
CA THR A 363 -0.65 4.17 -38.57
C THR A 363 -0.09 4.56 -37.20
N PHE A 364 0.76 5.59 -37.14
CA PHE A 364 1.36 6.12 -35.90
C PHE A 364 0.31 6.70 -34.96
N GLU A 365 -0.82 7.19 -35.48
CA GLU A 365 -1.91 7.71 -34.65
C GLU A 365 -2.67 6.63 -33.87
N GLN A 366 -2.46 5.35 -34.19
CA GLN A 366 -3.14 4.24 -33.53
C GLN A 366 -2.72 4.10 -32.05
N PRO A 367 -3.65 3.73 -31.15
CA PRO A 367 -3.38 3.62 -29.72
C PRO A 367 -2.19 2.69 -29.38
N GLU A 368 -2.03 1.60 -30.12
CA GLU A 368 -0.96 0.62 -29.95
C GLU A 368 0.41 1.24 -30.25
N CYS A 369 0.51 2.05 -31.31
CA CYS A 369 1.70 2.83 -31.60
C CYS A 369 1.97 3.80 -30.46
N LYS A 370 1.02 4.66 -30.09
CA LYS A 370 1.19 5.63 -28.99
C LYS A 370 1.54 5.00 -27.63
N SER A 371 1.26 3.71 -27.46
CA SER A 371 1.54 2.95 -26.24
C SER A 371 2.86 2.17 -26.27
N ALA A 372 3.66 2.25 -27.34
CA ALA A 372 4.94 1.55 -27.46
C ALA A 372 6.16 2.47 -27.29
N LYS A 373 7.30 1.94 -26.81
CA LYS A 373 8.55 2.75 -26.75
C LYS A 373 9.09 3.04 -28.15
N PHE A 374 9.00 2.03 -29.00
CA PHE A 374 9.50 2.05 -30.36
C PHE A 374 8.38 1.67 -31.34
N VAL A 375 8.32 2.33 -32.50
CA VAL A 375 7.53 1.86 -33.64
C VAL A 375 8.51 1.33 -34.69
N LEU A 376 8.25 0.13 -35.21
CA LEU A 376 9.15 -0.57 -36.12
C LEU A 376 8.40 -0.94 -37.40
N SER A 377 8.94 -0.55 -38.55
CA SER A 377 8.51 -1.09 -39.86
C SER A 377 9.61 -1.95 -40.45
N VAL A 378 9.22 -2.98 -41.20
CA VAL A 378 10.12 -3.81 -41.99
C VAL A 378 9.74 -3.67 -43.46
N GLU A 379 10.74 -3.45 -44.30
CA GLU A 379 10.61 -3.32 -45.75
C GLU A 379 11.71 -4.19 -46.39
N GLY A 380 11.40 -5.47 -46.63
CA GLY A 380 12.38 -6.44 -47.12
C GLY A 380 13.52 -6.64 -46.11
N GLU A 381 14.77 -6.38 -46.53
CA GLU A 381 15.94 -6.56 -45.65
C GLU A 381 16.19 -5.41 -44.67
N ASP A 382 15.46 -4.30 -44.80
CA ASP A 382 15.62 -3.10 -43.98
C ASP A 382 14.54 -3.01 -42.89
N ALA A 383 14.94 -2.55 -41.71
CA ALA A 383 14.05 -2.15 -40.63
C ALA A 383 14.24 -0.67 -40.30
N VAL A 384 13.13 0.03 -40.06
CA VAL A 384 13.13 1.39 -39.54
C VAL A 384 12.56 1.38 -38.14
N VAL A 385 13.35 1.82 -37.16
CA VAL A 385 12.94 1.92 -35.76
C VAL A 385 12.81 3.39 -35.39
N PHE A 386 11.63 3.78 -34.92
CA PHE A 386 11.33 5.11 -34.41
C PHE A 386 11.28 5.10 -32.88
N ASP A 387 12.15 5.87 -32.21
CA ASP A 387 12.10 6.08 -30.76
C ASP A 387 11.13 7.23 -30.45
N GLN A 388 10.00 6.90 -29.85
CA GLN A 388 8.97 7.89 -29.56
C GLN A 388 9.35 8.90 -28.48
N ARG A 389 10.32 8.59 -27.62
CA ARG A 389 10.79 9.53 -26.58
C ARG A 389 11.74 10.56 -27.15
N MET A 390 12.56 10.16 -28.13
CA MET A 390 13.55 11.03 -28.78
C MET A 390 12.99 11.72 -30.02
N ASN A 391 11.87 11.23 -30.56
CA ASN A 391 11.29 11.69 -31.82
C ASN A 391 12.28 11.54 -32.99
N GLU A 392 13.00 10.41 -33.01
CA GLU A 392 14.05 10.10 -34.00
C GLU A 392 13.81 8.72 -34.64
N SER A 393 14.14 8.59 -35.92
CA SER A 393 14.15 7.31 -36.62
C SER A 393 15.57 6.84 -36.95
N ARG A 394 15.76 5.52 -36.96
CA ARG A 394 17.00 4.88 -37.42
C ARG A 394 16.66 3.76 -38.38
N ARG A 395 17.30 3.77 -39.55
CA ARG A 395 17.23 2.69 -40.52
C ARG A 395 18.44 1.78 -40.37
N SER A 396 18.20 0.47 -40.39
CA SER A 396 19.25 -0.55 -40.35
C SER A 396 18.77 -1.84 -41.00
N ASN A 397 19.68 -2.61 -41.58
CA ASN A 397 19.40 -3.97 -41.98
C ASN A 397 18.86 -4.80 -40.79
N VAL A 398 17.86 -5.65 -41.05
CA VAL A 398 17.15 -6.47 -40.04
C VAL A 398 18.11 -7.32 -39.22
N GLN A 399 19.06 -8.01 -39.86
CA GLN A 399 20.02 -8.86 -39.15
C GLN A 399 20.94 -8.03 -38.25
N LYS A 400 21.34 -6.85 -38.71
CA LYS A 400 22.17 -5.93 -37.91
C LYS A 400 21.41 -5.40 -36.70
N LEU A 401 20.12 -5.07 -36.86
CA LEU A 401 19.24 -4.66 -35.76
C LEU A 401 19.14 -5.76 -34.70
N LEU A 402 18.84 -6.99 -35.13
CA LEU A 402 18.72 -8.14 -34.22
C LEU A 402 20.04 -8.42 -33.47
N ASN A 403 21.18 -8.34 -34.14
CA ASN A 403 22.49 -8.51 -33.51
C ASN A 403 22.80 -7.41 -32.48
N GLN A 404 22.41 -6.16 -32.75
CA GLN A 404 22.57 -5.06 -31.79
C GLN A 404 21.67 -5.24 -30.56
N LEU A 405 20.46 -5.74 -30.77
CA LEU A 405 19.52 -6.04 -29.69
C LEU A 405 19.97 -7.25 -28.85
N GLU A 406 20.67 -8.23 -29.43
CA GLU A 406 21.31 -9.32 -28.67
C GLU A 406 22.39 -8.83 -27.70
N ILE A 407 23.24 -7.90 -28.13
CA ILE A 407 24.31 -7.35 -27.28
C ILE A 407 23.71 -6.62 -26.07
N ASN A 408 22.61 -5.88 -26.29
CA ASN A 408 21.90 -5.17 -25.22
C ASN A 408 21.06 -6.13 -24.35
N GLY A 409 20.49 -7.18 -24.94
CA GLY A 409 19.77 -8.24 -24.25
C GLY A 409 20.67 -9.05 -23.30
N LYS A 410 21.88 -9.44 -23.76
CA LYS A 410 22.88 -10.13 -22.92
C LYS A 410 23.36 -9.28 -21.75
N ARG A 411 23.43 -7.96 -21.90
CA ARG A 411 23.72 -7.05 -20.77
C ARG A 411 22.56 -6.99 -19.77
N ARG A 412 21.30 -7.06 -20.23
CA ARG A 412 20.13 -7.13 -19.35
C ARG A 412 20.03 -8.49 -18.64
N SER A 413 20.27 -9.60 -19.34
CA SER A 413 20.22 -10.94 -18.76
C SER A 413 21.37 -11.18 -17.77
N GLN A 414 22.58 -10.68 -18.02
CA GLN A 414 23.68 -10.74 -17.04
C GLN A 414 23.37 -9.94 -15.77
N ILE A 415 22.61 -8.85 -15.87
CA ILE A 415 22.12 -8.09 -14.69
C ILE A 415 21.02 -8.88 -13.95
N HIS A 416 20.25 -9.74 -14.63
CA HIS A 416 19.24 -10.62 -14.01
C HIS A 416 19.81 -11.96 -13.49
N GLU A 417 20.95 -12.43 -14.00
CA GLU A 417 21.61 -13.66 -13.52
C GLU A 417 22.62 -13.40 -12.39
N THR A 418 22.97 -12.14 -12.10
CA THR A 418 23.81 -11.74 -10.95
C THR A 418 23.05 -11.00 -9.83
N THR A 419 21.72 -11.04 -9.86
CA THR A 419 20.81 -10.61 -8.78
C THR A 419 19.82 -11.71 -8.49
#